data_AF-A0A6I9HVB3-F1
#
_entry.id   AF-A0A6I9HVB3-F1
#
_cell.length_a   1.000
_cell.length_b   1.000
_cell.length_c   1.000
_cell.angle_alpha   90.00
_cell.angle_beta   90.00
_cell.angle_gamma   90.00
#
_symmetry.space_group_name_H-M   'P 1'
#
loop_
_entity.id
_entity.type
_entity.pdbx_description
1 polymer ?
#
loop_
_entity_poly.entity_id
_entity_poly.type
_entity_poly.pdbx_seq_one_letter_code
_entity_poly.pdbx_strand_id
1 'polypeptide(L)' 'RRLPCLLVKLRMAQNLRHAVTFVEQGHVRVGPEVVTDPALLVPRAVEDFITWVDASRLRQKVLDYNQERDDFDLAA' A
#
# COMPACT_ATOMS: atom_id res chain seq x y z
N ARG A 1 -1.55 -15.62 5.86
CA ARG A 1 -1.94 -14.49 4.99
C ARG A 1 -1.04 -13.31 5.35
N ARG A 2 0.23 -13.37 4.91
CA ARG A 2 1.19 -12.30 5.20
C ARG A 2 0.90 -11.12 4.29
N LEU A 3 1.12 -9.89 4.78
CA LEU A 3 0.82 -8.67 4.05
C LEU A 3 1.46 -8.64 2.64
N PRO A 4 2.76 -8.96 2.44
CA PRO A 4 3.36 -8.95 1.10
C PRO A 4 2.72 -9.92 0.11
N CYS A 5 2.31 -11.11 0.57
CA CYS A 5 1.61 -12.07 -0.29
C CYS A 5 0.22 -11.55 -0.71
N LEU A 6 -0.47 -10.84 0.19
CA LEU A 6 -1.76 -10.23 -0.12
C LEU A 6 -1.62 -9.07 -1.11
N LEU A 7 -0.59 -8.24 -0.99
CA LEU A 7 -0.32 -7.15 -1.93
C LEU A 7 -0.13 -7.64 -3.37
N VAL A 8 0.55 -8.77 -3.56
CA VAL A 8 0.69 -9.40 -4.88
C VAL A 8 -0.65 -9.92 -5.41
N LYS A 9 -1.46 -10.53 -4.53
CA LYS A 9 -2.79 -11.04 -4.87
C LYS A 9 -3.77 -9.91 -5.26
N LEU A 10 -3.69 -8.77 -4.56
CA LEU A 10 -4.47 -7.56 -4.83
C LEU A 10 -3.92 -6.73 -6.01
N ARG A 11 -2.87 -7.21 -6.70
CA ARG A 11 -2.21 -6.52 -7.82
C ARG A 11 -1.63 -5.15 -7.46
N MET A 12 -1.40 -4.87 -6.17
CA MET A 12 -0.70 -3.67 -5.71
C MET A 12 0.81 -3.76 -5.95
N ALA A 13 1.35 -4.98 -5.98
CA ALA A 13 2.75 -5.25 -6.32
C ALA A 13 2.85 -6.35 -7.39
N GLN A 14 3.80 -6.21 -8.31
CA GLN A 14 4.03 -7.20 -9.36
C GLN A 14 4.69 -8.48 -8.81
N ASN A 15 5.66 -8.32 -7.92
CA ASN A 15 6.48 -9.41 -7.36
C ASN A 15 6.54 -9.33 -5.83
N LEU A 16 6.78 -10.48 -5.19
CA LEU A 16 6.89 -10.58 -3.74
C LEU A 16 8.02 -9.71 -3.17
N ARG A 17 9.16 -9.62 -3.88
CA ARG A 17 10.29 -8.78 -3.46
C ARG A 17 9.91 -7.31 -3.37
N HIS A 18 9.22 -6.78 -4.38
CA HIS A 18 8.72 -5.41 -4.35
C HIS A 18 7.68 -5.19 -3.27
N ALA A 19 6.78 -6.15 -3.06
CA ALA A 19 5.77 -6.08 -2.00
C ALA A 19 6.42 -5.96 -0.61
N VAL A 20 7.49 -6.71 -0.35
CA VAL A 20 8.27 -6.60 0.90
C VAL A 20 8.88 -5.21 1.02
N THR A 21 9.57 -4.73 -0.03
CA THR A 21 10.18 -3.39 -0.03
C THR A 21 9.17 -2.27 0.21
N PHE A 22 7.97 -2.35 -0.38
CA PHE A 22 6.93 -1.33 -0.18
C PHE A 22 6.40 -1.30 1.25
N VAL A 23 6.30 -2.46 1.90
CA VAL A 23 5.92 -2.55 3.32
C VAL A 23 7.04 -2.01 4.20
N GLU A 24 8.29 -2.42 3.99
CA GLU A 24 9.45 -1.95 4.78
C GLU A 24 9.64 -0.43 4.70
N GLN A 25 9.35 0.17 3.54
CA GLN A 25 9.38 1.61 3.33
C GLN A 25 8.19 2.36 3.94
N GLY A 26 7.17 1.64 4.43
CA GLY A 26 5.97 2.23 5.05
C GLY A 26 4.99 2.81 4.04
N HIS A 27 4.95 2.30 2.80
CA HIS A 27 4.01 2.78 1.78
C HIS A 27 2.60 2.21 1.92
N VAL A 28 2.42 1.19 2.75
CA VAL A 28 1.17 0.43 2.91
C VAL A 28 0.59 0.66 4.30
N ARG A 29 -0.72 0.89 4.37
CA ARG A 29 -1.50 0.91 5.61
C ARG A 29 -2.61 -0.13 5.57
N VAL A 30 -3.02 -0.57 6.75
CA VAL A 30 -4.17 -1.45 6.95
C VAL A 30 -5.16 -0.71 7.85
N GLY A 31 -6.25 -0.22 7.28
CA GLY A 31 -7.12 0.71 7.98
C GLY A 31 -6.37 2.01 8.33
N PRO A 32 -6.38 2.47 9.59
CA PRO A 32 -5.70 3.70 9.99
C PRO A 32 -4.19 3.53 10.23
N GLU A 33 -3.69 2.29 10.40
CA GLU A 33 -2.32 2.05 10.84
C GLU A 33 -1.37 1.78 9.67
N VAL A 34 -0.23 2.49 9.66
CA VAL A 34 0.87 2.24 8.71
C VAL A 34 1.66 1.02 9.17
N VAL A 35 1.86 0.05 8.27
CA VAL A 35 2.56 -1.19 8.58
C VAL A 35 3.95 -1.16 7.97
N THR A 36 4.96 -1.40 8.80
CA THR A 36 6.36 -1.52 8.38
C THR A 36 6.91 -2.95 8.48
N ASP A 37 6.25 -3.84 9.23
CA ASP A 37 6.66 -5.24 9.38
C ASP A 37 6.07 -6.14 8.28
N PRO A 38 6.90 -6.74 7.39
CA PRO A 38 6.45 -7.67 6.36
C PRO A 38 5.93 -9.01 6.91
N ALA A 39 6.25 -9.36 8.16
CA ALA A 39 5.80 -10.58 8.80
C ALA A 39 4.35 -10.50 9.33
N LEU A 40 3.73 -9.30 9.31
CA LEU A 40 2.37 -9.09 9.80
C LEU A 40 1.37 -10.03 9.12
N LEU A 41 0.59 -10.74 9.96
CA LEU A 41 -0.52 -11.59 9.53
C LEU A 41 -1.81 -10.78 9.51
N VAL A 42 -2.43 -10.71 8.33
CA VAL A 42 -3.66 -9.94 8.13
C VAL A 42 -4.86 -10.89 8.16
N PRO A 43 -5.85 -10.67 9.06
CA PRO A 43 -7.10 -11.43 9.06
C PRO A 43 -8.00 -11.03 7.88
N ARG A 44 -8.90 -11.94 7.48
CA ARG A 44 -9.83 -11.73 6.34
C ARG A 44 -10.66 -10.44 6.48
N ALA A 45 -11.12 -10.14 7.70
CA ALA A 45 -12.01 -9.00 7.95
C ALA A 45 -11.37 -7.63 7.68
N VAL A 46 -10.03 -7.55 7.67
CA VAL A 46 -9.31 -6.28 7.43
C VAL A 46 -8.56 -6.26 6.10
N GLU A 47 -8.66 -7.34 5.30
CA GLU A 47 -8.03 -7.47 3.98
C GLU A 47 -8.51 -6.36 3.02
N ASP A 48 -9.77 -5.96 3.14
CA ASP A 48 -10.39 -4.92 2.28
C ASP A 48 -9.91 -3.49 2.60
N PHE A 49 -9.31 -3.28 3.78
CA PHE A 49 -8.79 -1.96 4.20
C PHE A 49 -7.31 -1.76 3.88
N ILE A 50 -6.69 -2.67 3.12
CA ILE A 50 -5.31 -2.55 2.67
C ILE A 50 -5.26 -1.47 1.57
N THR A 51 -4.59 -0.35 1.86
CA THR A 51 -4.47 0.79 0.93
C THR A 51 -3.07 1.40 0.99
N TRP A 52 -2.73 2.21 -0.02
CA TRP A 52 -1.54 3.05 0.04
C TRP A 52 -1.70 4.14 1.11
N VAL A 53 -0.61 4.48 1.78
CA VAL A 53 -0.56 5.68 2.62
C VAL A 53 -0.83 6.92 1.77
N ASP A 54 -1.54 7.92 2.31
CA ASP A 54 -1.94 9.13 1.59
C ASP A 54 -0.71 9.87 1.02
N ALA A 55 0.32 10.07 1.85
CA ALA A 55 1.60 10.69 1.47
C ALA A 55 2.54 9.77 0.63
N SER A 56 2.08 8.60 0.19
CA SER A 56 2.93 7.65 -0.55
C SER A 56 3.22 8.14 -1.96
N ARG A 57 4.51 8.21 -2.32
CA ARG A 57 4.94 8.49 -3.71
C ARG A 57 4.43 7.44 -4.71
N LEU A 58 4.21 6.19 -4.26
CA LEU A 58 3.63 5.16 -5.12
C LEU A 58 2.18 5.48 -5.47
N ARG A 59 1.40 6.00 -4.50
CA ARG A 59 0.04 6.47 -4.76
C ARG A 59 0.03 7.63 -5.74
N GLN A 60 0.89 8.63 -5.51
CA GLN A 60 1.03 9.78 -6.43
C GLN A 60 1.32 9.31 -7.85
N LYS A 61 2.29 8.40 -8.02
CA LYS A 61 2.63 7.85 -9.34
C LYS A 61 1.48 7.09 -10.00
N VAL A 62 0.65 6.39 -9.24
CA VAL A 62 -0.55 5.71 -9.77
C VAL A 62 -1.61 6.74 -10.20
N LEU A 63 -1.87 7.77 -9.40
CA LEU A 63 -2.81 8.84 -9.75
C LEU A 63 -2.33 9.66 -10.96
N ASP A 64 -1.02 9.96 -11.02
CA ASP A 64 -0.37 10.60 -12.17
C ASP A 64 -0.59 9.79 -13.45
N TYR A 65 -0.38 8.47 -13.35
CA TYR A 65 -0.58 7.56 -14.49
C TYR A 65 -2.04 7.54 -14.95
N ASN A 66 -2.99 7.59 -14.01
CA ASN A 66 -4.42 7.64 -14.30
C ASN A 66 -4.92 9.04 -14.73
N GLN A 67 -4.08 10.08 -14.64
CA GLN A 67 -4.48 11.49 -14.82
C GLN A 67 -5.55 11.95 -13.81
N GLU A 68 -5.57 11.34 -12.62
CA GLU A 68 -6.52 11.60 -11.52
C GLU A 68 -5.86 12.34 -10.35
N ARG A 69 -4.65 12.87 -10.56
CA ARG A 69 -3.95 13.59 -9.50
C ARG A 69 -4.60 14.94 -9.24
N ASP A 70 -5.01 15.12 -7.99
CA ASP A 70 -5.41 16.40 -7.42
C ASP A 70 -4.26 16.95 -6.56
N ASP A 71 -3.79 18.16 -6.87
CA ASP A 71 -2.67 18.79 -6.17
C ASP A 71 -3.09 19.44 -4.83
N PHE A 72 -4.38 19.48 -4.50
CA PHE A 72 -4.88 19.95 -3.20
C PHE A 72 -4.51 18.98 -2.05
N ASP A 73 -4.51 17.68 -2.33
CA ASP A 73 -4.24 16.61 -1.35
C ASP A 73 -2.74 16.45 -0.98
N LEU A 74 -1.85 17.20 -1.63
CA LEU A 74 -0.39 17.14 -1.40
C LEU A 74 0.08 17.84 -0.13
N ALA A 75 -0.75 18.69 0.49
CA ALA A 75 -0.36 19.58 1.58
C ALA A 75 -0.70 19.06 2.99
N ALA A 76 -1.27 17.85 3.12
CA ALA A 76 -1.68 17.25 4.40
C ALA A 76 -0.70 16.18 4.90
#